data_AF-A0A936A3X5-F1
#
_entry.id   AF-A0A936A3X5-F1
#
_cell.length_a   1.000
_cell.length_b   1.000
_cell.length_c   1.000
_cell.angle_alpha   90.00
_cell.angle_beta   90.00
_cell.angle_gamma   90.00
#
_symmetry.space_group_name_H-M   'P 1'
#
loop_
_entity.id
_entity.type
_entity.pdbx_description
1 polymer ?
#
loop_
_entity_poly.entity_id
_entity_poly.type
_entity_poly.pdbx_seq_one_letter_code
_entity_poly.pdbx_strand_id
1 'polypeptide(L)'
;MNSSFAVTLTGLFCAAGLALSGPSEAATRTYKIAHVNHQGSNMVLVSISPQFFRGSSADQNRWYTGIQQCARSANLAGQTLLVTNDNGRYRYYGPNAWHNFMNTIDLNWFNARINKNLTCNF
;
A
#
# COMPACT_ATOMS: atom_id res chain seq x y z
N MET A 1 -57.05 11.14 18.50
CA MET A 1 -57.29 12.43 17.81
C MET A 1 -56.61 13.50 18.64
N ASN A 2 -55.33 13.77 18.36
CA ASN A 2 -54.85 14.99 17.67
C ASN A 2 -54.91 16.19 18.65
N SER A 3 -53.83 16.84 19.05
CA SER A 3 -52.87 17.58 18.23
C SER A 3 -51.72 18.06 19.14
N SER A 4 -50.47 17.78 18.79
CA SER A 4 -49.53 18.73 18.15
C SER A 4 -48.62 19.44 19.16
N PHE A 5 -47.40 18.92 19.24
CA PHE A 5 -46.25 19.51 19.91
C PHE A 5 -45.79 20.77 19.17
N ALA A 6 -45.69 21.88 19.90
CA ALA A 6 -44.95 23.06 19.49
C ALA A 6 -43.92 23.36 20.58
N VAL A 7 -42.68 22.92 20.37
CA VAL A 7 -41.52 23.44 21.09
C VAL A 7 -40.67 24.17 20.08
N THR A 8 -40.89 25.48 20.02
CA THR A 8 -39.98 26.46 19.43
C THR A 8 -38.74 26.53 20.31
N LEU A 9 -37.65 25.91 19.88
CA LEU A 9 -36.32 26.20 20.43
C LEU A 9 -35.60 27.12 19.45
N THR A 10 -35.62 28.41 19.78
CA THR A 10 -34.76 29.43 19.20
C THR A 10 -33.34 29.17 19.69
N GLY A 11 -32.57 28.41 18.91
CA GLY A 11 -31.16 28.13 19.14
C GLY A 11 -30.33 28.65 17.99
N LEU A 12 -29.92 29.90 18.10
CA LEU A 12 -28.97 30.60 17.24
C LEU A 12 -27.61 29.86 17.29
N PHE A 13 -27.26 29.12 16.24
CA PHE A 13 -25.86 28.76 15.98
C PHE A 13 -25.48 29.20 14.56
N CYS A 14 -24.53 30.13 14.55
CA CYS A 14 -23.83 30.68 13.41
C CYS A 14 -23.32 29.61 12.45
N ALA A 15 -23.31 29.98 11.17
CA ALA A 15 -22.60 29.32 10.09
C ALA A 15 -21.16 28.95 10.49
N ALA A 16 -20.77 27.71 10.23
CA ALA A 16 -19.47 27.31 9.69
C ALA A 16 -19.42 25.79 9.55
N GLY A 17 -19.08 25.32 8.35
CA GLY A 17 -18.61 23.95 8.17
C GLY A 17 -19.63 22.99 7.58
N LEU A 18 -20.00 23.23 6.32
CA LEU A 18 -20.00 22.13 5.35
C LEU A 18 -18.60 21.52 5.37
N ALA A 19 -18.32 20.61 6.32
CA ALA A 19 -17.29 19.62 6.10
C ALA A 19 -17.85 18.69 5.04
N LEU A 20 -17.66 19.09 3.77
CA LEU A 20 -17.41 18.13 2.72
C LEU A 20 -16.25 17.29 3.24
N SER A 21 -16.56 16.18 3.91
CA SER A 21 -15.73 15.00 3.83
C SER A 21 -15.68 14.69 2.34
N GLY A 22 -14.74 15.33 1.65
CA GLY A 22 -14.25 14.83 0.37
C GLY A 22 -13.99 13.35 0.56
N PRO A 23 -14.13 12.53 -0.48
CA PRO A 23 -13.69 11.15 -0.37
C PRO A 23 -12.31 11.22 0.26
N SER A 24 -12.09 10.47 1.33
CA SER A 24 -10.75 9.98 1.63
C SER A 24 -10.21 9.56 0.28
N GLU A 25 -9.40 10.41 -0.35
CA GLU A 25 -8.82 10.19 -1.67
C GLU A 25 -7.77 9.11 -1.42
N ALA A 26 -8.26 7.89 -1.20
CA ALA A 26 -7.95 6.74 -2.00
C ALA A 26 -6.75 7.02 -2.88
N ALA A 27 -5.57 7.05 -2.27
CA ALA A 27 -4.36 7.50 -2.94
C ALA A 27 -4.01 6.37 -3.91
N THR A 28 -4.59 6.45 -5.10
CA THR A 28 -4.54 5.37 -6.07
C THR A 28 -3.14 5.37 -6.66
N ARG A 29 -2.38 4.32 -6.36
CA ARG A 29 -1.00 4.17 -6.78
C ARG A 29 -0.82 2.86 -7.50
N THR A 30 -0.23 2.94 -8.68
CA THR A 30 0.10 1.76 -9.49
C THR A 30 1.57 1.41 -9.28
N TYR A 31 1.82 0.18 -8.87
CA TYR A 31 3.14 -0.39 -8.66
C TYR A 31 3.43 -1.45 -9.70
N LYS A 32 4.66 -1.47 -10.22
CA LYS A 32 5.14 -2.58 -11.06
C LYS A 32 5.49 -3.75 -10.16
N ILE A 33 4.98 -4.94 -10.48
CA ILE A 33 5.21 -6.13 -9.67
C ILE A 33 5.76 -7.29 -10.50
N ALA A 34 6.56 -8.13 -9.86
CA ALA A 34 6.96 -9.42 -10.36
C ALA A 34 6.37 -10.50 -9.44
N HIS A 35 5.40 -11.26 -9.96
CA HIS A 35 4.90 -12.45 -9.28
C HIS A 35 5.68 -13.67 -9.74
N VAL A 36 6.41 -14.29 -8.82
CA VAL A 36 7.35 -15.39 -9.12
C VAL A 36 7.02 -16.59 -8.23
N ASN A 37 7.12 -17.78 -8.79
CA ASN A 37 7.14 -19.02 -8.01
C ASN A 37 8.60 -19.48 -7.86
N HIS A 38 9.07 -19.62 -6.63
CA HIS A 38 10.41 -20.11 -6.31
C HIS A 38 10.32 -21.30 -5.37
N GLN A 39 10.84 -22.46 -5.80
CA GLN A 39 10.82 -23.72 -5.03
C GLN A 39 9.42 -24.10 -4.50
N GLY A 40 8.38 -23.88 -5.31
CA GLY A 40 6.99 -24.17 -4.92
C GLY A 40 6.34 -23.09 -4.04
N SER A 41 7.06 -22.05 -3.65
CA SER A 41 6.54 -20.91 -2.88
C SER A 41 6.33 -19.68 -3.76
N ASN A 42 5.14 -19.08 -3.70
CA ASN A 42 4.83 -17.86 -4.44
C ASN A 42 5.36 -16.62 -3.71
N MET A 43 5.86 -15.65 -4.48
CA MET A 43 6.32 -14.37 -3.99
C MET A 43 5.91 -13.23 -4.92
N VAL A 44 5.63 -12.09 -4.32
CA VAL A 44 5.21 -10.86 -5.00
C VAL A 44 6.22 -9.79 -4.69
N LEU A 45 7.07 -9.48 -5.67
CA LEU A 45 8.08 -8.42 -5.58
C LEU A 45 7.46 -7.14 -6.11
N VAL A 46 7.39 -6.09 -5.28
CA VAL A 46 6.77 -4.82 -5.60
C VAL A 46 7.83 -3.74 -5.75
N SER A 47 7.88 -3.10 -6.92
CA SER A 47 8.76 -1.96 -7.14
C SER A 47 8.23 -0.73 -6.43
N ILE A 48 9.01 -0.18 -5.50
CA ILE A 48 8.67 1.00 -4.70
C ILE A 48 9.71 2.10 -4.87
N SER A 49 9.31 3.34 -4.55
CA SER A 49 10.23 4.48 -4.54
C SER A 49 11.23 4.37 -3.38
N PRO A 50 12.51 4.77 -3.57
CA PRO A 50 13.53 4.73 -2.53
C PRO A 50 13.19 5.60 -1.32
N GLN A 51 12.25 6.54 -1.45
CA GLN A 51 11.71 7.34 -0.33
C GLN A 51 11.18 6.49 0.83
N PHE A 52 10.71 5.27 0.56
CA PHE A 52 10.27 4.34 1.59
C PHE A 52 11.36 4.09 2.65
N PHE A 53 12.61 3.91 2.21
CA PHE A 53 13.74 3.64 3.11
C PHE A 53 14.21 4.88 3.88
N ARG A 54 13.70 6.08 3.55
CA ARG A 54 13.97 7.32 4.27
C ARG A 54 12.99 7.56 5.42
N GLY A 55 11.84 6.86 5.43
CA GLY A 55 10.84 6.95 6.48
C GLY A 55 11.28 6.26 7.78
N SER A 56 10.59 6.56 8.89
CA SER A 56 10.82 5.86 10.16
C SER A 56 10.45 4.37 10.06
N SER A 57 10.94 3.53 10.98
CA SER A 57 10.56 2.11 11.01
C SER A 57 9.04 1.91 11.16
N ALA A 58 8.36 2.82 11.89
CA ALA A 58 6.91 2.81 12.03
C ALA A 58 6.21 3.11 10.70
N ASP A 59 6.69 4.10 9.95
CA ASP A 59 6.13 4.46 8.63
C ASP A 59 6.37 3.35 7.61
N GLN A 60 7.57 2.77 7.60
CA GLN A 60 7.92 1.64 6.75
C GLN A 60 6.98 0.45 7.01
N ASN A 61 6.77 0.10 8.28
CA ASN A 61 5.87 -1.00 8.64
C ASN A 61 4.41 -0.70 8.27
N ARG A 62 3.95 0.54 8.47
CA ARG A 62 2.61 0.98 8.07
C ARG A 62 2.41 0.87 6.56
N TRP A 63 3.35 1.37 5.77
CA TRP A 63 3.31 1.29 4.31
C TRP A 63 3.41 -0.15 3.82
N TYR A 64 4.29 -0.96 4.41
CA TYR A 64 4.43 -2.37 4.08
C TYR A 64 3.13 -3.13 4.34
N THR A 65 2.49 -2.89 5.48
CA THR A 65 1.21 -3.50 5.85
C THR A 65 0.11 -3.11 4.85
N GLY A 66 0.05 -1.83 4.46
CA GLY A 66 -0.88 -1.37 3.44
C GLY A 66 -0.66 -2.05 2.08
N ILE A 67 0.58 -2.12 1.61
CA ILE A 67 0.91 -2.79 0.33
C ILE A 67 0.57 -4.28 0.40
N GLN A 68 0.84 -4.94 1.53
CA GLN A 68 0.51 -6.34 1.73
C GLN A 68 -1.01 -6.57 1.69
N GLN A 69 -1.79 -5.70 2.34
CA GLN A 69 -3.26 -5.76 2.27
C GLN A 69 -3.76 -5.55 0.84
N CYS A 70 -3.22 -4.56 0.13
CA CYS A 70 -3.55 -4.32 -1.27
C CYS A 70 -3.23 -5.55 -2.17
N ALA A 71 -2.05 -6.14 -2.02
CA ALA A 71 -1.66 -7.32 -2.78
C ALA A 71 -2.59 -8.52 -2.51
N ARG A 72 -3.03 -8.69 -1.26
CA ARG A 72 -4.03 -9.70 -0.88
C ARG A 72 -5.39 -9.42 -1.52
N SER A 73 -5.86 -8.17 -1.50
CA SER A 73 -7.11 -7.75 -2.15
C SER A 73 -7.07 -7.94 -3.67
N ALA A 74 -5.89 -7.83 -4.29
CA ALA A 74 -5.65 -8.14 -5.69
C ALA A 74 -5.49 -9.65 -5.99
N ASN A 75 -5.75 -10.51 -5.01
CA ASN A 75 -5.65 -11.97 -5.10
C ASN A 75 -4.26 -12.46 -5.57
N LEU A 76 -3.21 -11.75 -5.18
CA LEU A 76 -1.84 -12.17 -5.45
C LEU A 76 -1.39 -13.17 -4.38
N ALA A 77 -1.20 -14.42 -4.80
CA ALA A 77 -0.74 -15.47 -3.90
C ALA A 77 0.72 -15.25 -3.49
N GLY A 78 1.03 -15.56 -2.23
CA GLY A 78 2.40 -15.59 -1.74
C GLY A 78 2.81 -14.39 -0.88
N GLN A 79 4.11 -14.31 -0.63
CA GLN A 79 4.67 -13.31 0.28
C GLN A 79 5.00 -12.02 -0.46
N THR A 80 4.60 -10.88 0.10
CA THR A 80 4.95 -9.56 -0.45
C THR A 80 6.34 -9.12 0.01
N LEU A 81 7.16 -8.74 -0.95
CA LEU A 81 8.47 -8.13 -0.75
C LEU A 81 8.53 -6.82 -1.53
N LEU A 82 9.14 -5.82 -0.94
CA LEU A 82 9.35 -4.53 -1.58
C LEU A 82 10.77 -4.47 -2.11
N VAL A 83 10.94 -3.95 -3.32
CA VAL A 83 12.21 -3.78 -3.99
C VAL A 83 12.32 -2.35 -4.48
N THR A 84 13.49 -1.75 -4.33
CA THR A 84 13.78 -0.43 -4.89
C THR A 84 15.15 -0.38 -5.53
N ASN A 85 15.30 0.56 -6.45
CA ASN A 85 16.57 1.03 -6.94
C ASN A 85 16.86 2.38 -6.26
N ASP A 86 17.84 2.39 -5.35
CA ASP A 86 18.30 3.57 -4.62
C ASP A 86 19.64 4.01 -5.20
N ASN A 87 19.62 4.94 -6.16
CA ASN A 87 20.83 5.45 -6.86
C ASN A 87 21.71 4.34 -7.48
N GLY A 88 21.10 3.36 -8.14
CA GLY A 88 21.78 2.21 -8.73
C GLY A 88 21.98 1.04 -7.76
N ARG A 89 21.67 1.22 -6.47
CA ARG A 89 21.79 0.17 -5.46
C ARG A 89 20.49 -0.60 -5.32
N TYR A 90 20.58 -1.92 -5.42
CA TYR A 90 19.49 -2.83 -5.07
C TYR A 90 19.25 -2.79 -3.56
N ARG A 91 18.01 -2.47 -3.17
CA ARG A 91 17.56 -2.54 -1.78
C ARG A 91 16.21 -3.22 -1.74
N TYR A 92 15.98 -3.98 -0.67
CA TYR A 92 14.73 -4.68 -0.47
C TYR A 92 14.24 -4.58 0.98
N TYR A 93 12.94 -4.79 1.15
CA TYR A 93 12.29 -4.85 2.45
C TYR A 93 11.25 -5.97 2.43
N GLY A 94 11.29 -6.87 3.41
CA GLY A 94 10.40 -8.01 3.47
C GLY A 94 10.76 -8.97 4.61
N PRO A 95 10.13 -10.15 4.67
CA PRO A 95 10.36 -11.11 5.74
C PRO A 95 11.72 -11.79 5.62
N ASN A 96 12.29 -12.14 6.79
CA ASN A 96 13.60 -12.80 6.90
C ASN A 96 13.69 -14.11 6.11
N ALA A 97 12.59 -14.86 5.96
CA ALA A 97 12.56 -16.13 5.24
C ALA A 97 13.07 -16.03 3.78
N TRP A 98 12.94 -14.85 3.18
CA TRP A 98 13.32 -14.61 1.78
C TRP A 98 14.67 -13.90 1.64
N HIS A 99 15.34 -13.54 2.74
CA HIS A 99 16.62 -12.80 2.68
C HIS A 99 17.69 -13.53 1.86
N ASN A 100 17.82 -14.85 2.03
CA ASN A 100 18.81 -15.63 1.28
C ASN A 100 18.58 -15.52 -0.23
N PHE A 101 17.33 -15.64 -0.68
CA PHE A 101 16.98 -15.51 -2.09
C PHE A 101 17.16 -14.08 -2.60
N MET A 102 16.75 -13.08 -1.83
CA MET A 102 16.91 -11.67 -2.22
C MET A 102 18.38 -11.27 -2.37
N ASN A 103 19.28 -11.91 -1.63
CA ASN A 103 20.73 -11.69 -1.75
C ASN A 103 21.36 -12.37 -2.99
N THR A 104 20.67 -13.30 -3.66
CA THR A 104 21.19 -13.94 -4.89
C THR A 104 20.71 -13.28 -6.18
N ILE A 105 19.77 -12.33 -6.08
CA ILE A 105 19.18 -11.63 -7.23
C ILE A 105 19.57 -10.15 -7.21
N ASP A 106 19.41 -9.49 -8.37
CA ASP A 106 19.71 -8.08 -8.56
C ASP A 106 18.56 -7.35 -9.29
N LEU A 107 18.74 -6.05 -9.53
CA LEU A 107 17.74 -5.22 -10.20
C LEU A 107 17.47 -5.67 -11.65
N ASN A 108 18.47 -6.16 -12.37
CA ASN A 108 18.28 -6.67 -13.73
C ASN A 108 17.39 -7.92 -13.71
N TRP A 109 17.67 -8.85 -12.78
CA TRP A 109 16.84 -10.04 -12.58
C TRP A 109 15.37 -9.68 -12.27
N PHE A 110 15.15 -8.68 -11.41
CA PHE A 110 13.82 -8.20 -11.04
C PHE A 110 13.11 -7.53 -12.22
N ASN A 111 13.78 -6.60 -12.91
CA ASN A 111 13.22 -5.88 -14.04
C ASN A 111 12.83 -6.82 -15.20
N ALA A 112 13.60 -7.88 -15.43
CA ALA A 112 13.30 -8.90 -16.43
C ALA A 112 12.06 -9.75 -16.10
N ARG A 113 11.57 -9.73 -14.85
CA ARG A 113 10.45 -10.57 -14.36
C ARG A 113 9.20 -9.79 -13.98
N ILE A 114 9.22 -8.46 -14.14
CA ILE A 114 8.02 -7.65 -13.98
C ILE A 114 6.97 -8.16 -14.97
N ASN A 115 5.85 -8.62 -14.44
CA ASN A 115 4.83 -9.32 -15.22
C ASN A 115 3.41 -8.79 -14.97
N LYS A 116 3.20 -7.96 -13.95
CA LYS A 116 1.89 -7.41 -13.59
C LYS A 116 2.05 -5.99 -13.04
N ASN A 117 0.92 -5.27 -13.00
CA ASN A 117 0.79 -4.00 -12.28
C ASN A 117 -0.20 -4.18 -11.14
N LEU A 118 0.13 -3.65 -9.97
CA LEU A 118 -0.71 -3.66 -8.79
C LEU A 118 -1.21 -2.24 -8.53
N THR A 119 -2.50 -2.03 -8.66
CA THR A 119 -3.13 -0.75 -8.32
C THR A 119 -3.66 -0.84 -6.89
N CYS A 120 -3.09 -0.03 -6.00
CA CYS A 120 -3.51 0.07 -4.61
C CYS A 120 -4.29 1.35 -4.38
N ASN A 121 -5.33 1.25 -3.58
CA ASN A 121 -6.14 2.34 -3.10
C ASN A 121 -5.97 2.39 -1.57
N PHE A 122 -5.42 3.49 -1.06
CA PHE A 122 -5.05 3.69 0.34
C PHE A 122 -5.81 4.84 0.98
#